data_AF-A0AAD9TLD9-F1
#
_entry.id   AF-A0AAD9TLD9-F1
#
_cell.length_a   1.000
_cell.length_b   1.000
_cell.length_c   1.000
_cell.angle_alpha   90.00
_cell.angle_beta   90.00
_cell.angle_gamma   90.00
#
_symmetry.space_group_name_H-M   'P 1'
#
loop_
_entity.id
_entity.type
_entity.pdbx_description
1 polymer ?
#
loop_
_entity_poly.entity_id
_entity_poly.type
_entity_poly.pdbx_seq_one_letter_code
_entity_poly.pdbx_strand_id
1 'polypeptide(L)'
;MKIDVEVISREIIKPTTSPHDCYKFSLLDQVDPSWYLPFIYFYSVDHKTINKNEISKNLKTSLSQVLNNYYLLAGNDVNNLVLAVQLNFFNYGGIAIGIHMSHKIADGSSIITFMKNWAETACNSNINYIGQKIMGTTMFSPIDYAFDDSSEYPSEKNIISKRFVFSNSNISILQVKYIATSSMESSKIYQSRFKTLPSFLWSCFTASTEIKKGPKTSYSLASAMNLRKKIDPPLLDDSFGNVSGIVTTMVSSEDDIKKEGYNYGIVN
;
A
#
# COMPACT_ATOMS: atom_id res chain seq x y z
N MET A 1 8.07 26.14 -1.71
CA MET A 1 6.74 26.59 -2.18
C MET A 1 5.74 26.26 -1.11
N LYS A 2 5.06 27.26 -0.55
CA LYS A 2 3.99 27.04 0.43
C LYS A 2 2.69 26.88 -0.35
N ILE A 3 1.95 25.81 -0.10
CA ILE A 3 0.61 25.61 -0.67
C ILE A 3 -0.37 25.92 0.45
N ASP A 4 -1.16 26.98 0.28
CA ASP A 4 -2.25 27.30 1.20
C ASP A 4 -3.53 26.62 0.67
N VAL A 5 -4.17 25.82 1.52
CA VAL A 5 -5.38 25.04 1.17
C VAL A 5 -6.52 25.47 2.09
N GLU A 6 -7.65 25.82 1.50
CA GLU A 6 -8.88 26.16 2.23
C GLU A 6 -9.91 25.04 2.05
N VAL A 7 -10.50 24.58 3.16
CA VAL A 7 -11.56 23.57 3.14
C VAL A 7 -12.92 24.26 2.99
N ILE A 8 -13.55 24.08 1.83
CA ILE A 8 -14.84 24.72 1.50
C ILE A 8 -16.08 23.92 1.94
N SER A 9 -15.98 22.58 2.03
CA SER A 9 -17.07 21.73 2.50
C SER A 9 -16.55 20.40 3.06
N ARG A 10 -17.36 19.77 3.91
CA ARG A 10 -17.15 18.41 4.44
C ARG A 10 -18.49 17.69 4.43
N GLU A 11 -18.53 16.50 3.86
CA GLU A 11 -19.76 15.72 3.69
C GLU A 11 -19.47 14.24 3.94
N ILE A 12 -20.43 13.53 4.54
CA ILE A 12 -20.38 12.07 4.69
C ILE A 12 -21.11 11.46 3.50
N ILE A 13 -20.37 10.72 2.67
CA ILE A 13 -20.93 10.02 1.52
C ILE A 13 -21.30 8.59 1.95
N LYS A 14 -22.59 8.28 1.90
CA LYS A 14 -23.12 6.96 2.24
C LYS A 14 -23.29 6.10 0.98
N PRO A 15 -23.21 4.77 1.08
CA PRO A 15 -23.61 3.88 0.00
C PRO A 15 -25.10 4.06 -0.32
N THR A 16 -25.50 3.81 -1.56
CA THR A 16 -26.92 3.88 -1.95
C THR A 16 -27.77 2.78 -1.31
N THR A 17 -27.15 1.65 -0.95
CA THR A 17 -27.76 0.59 -0.15
C THR A 17 -26.99 0.45 1.17
N SER A 18 -27.72 0.27 2.27
CA SER A 18 -27.10 0.06 3.59
C SER A 18 -27.08 -1.43 3.91
N PRO A 19 -25.94 -2.12 3.84
CA PRO A 19 -25.81 -3.43 4.44
C PRO A 19 -25.78 -3.30 5.97
N HIS A 20 -26.39 -4.26 6.65
CA HIS A 20 -26.57 -4.25 8.10
C HIS A 20 -25.48 -5.02 8.86
N ASP A 21 -24.47 -5.52 8.16
CA ASP A 21 -23.49 -6.45 8.73
C ASP A 21 -22.26 -5.72 9.27
N CYS A 22 -21.92 -6.02 10.52
CA CYS A 22 -20.66 -5.60 11.12
C CYS A 22 -19.53 -6.51 10.64
N TYR A 23 -18.45 -5.92 10.16
CA TYR A 23 -17.26 -6.67 9.78
C TYR A 23 -16.41 -7.01 10.99
N LYS A 24 -16.12 -8.30 11.14
CA LYS A 24 -15.14 -8.76 12.11
C LYS A 24 -13.78 -8.75 11.43
N PHE A 25 -12.79 -8.15 12.09
CA PHE A 25 -11.40 -8.22 11.62
C PHE A 25 -10.97 -9.68 11.51
N SER A 26 -10.27 -9.99 10.42
CA SER A 26 -9.55 -11.26 10.27
C SER A 26 -8.25 -11.23 11.07
N LEU A 27 -7.57 -12.38 11.20
CA LEU A 27 -6.24 -12.41 11.82
C LEU A 27 -5.26 -11.43 11.15
N LEU A 28 -5.30 -11.32 9.82
CA LEU A 28 -4.41 -10.41 9.09
C LEU A 28 -4.73 -8.94 9.35
N ASP A 29 -6.00 -8.60 9.52
CA ASP A 29 -6.44 -7.26 9.92
C ASP A 29 -6.03 -6.93 11.37
N GLN A 30 -6.04 -7.92 12.26
CA GLN A 30 -5.65 -7.77 13.66
C GLN A 30 -4.15 -7.49 13.82
N VAL A 31 -3.30 -8.16 13.04
CA VAL A 31 -1.83 -7.98 13.09
C VAL A 31 -1.35 -6.74 12.36
N ASP A 32 -2.12 -6.23 11.38
CA ASP A 32 -1.73 -5.03 10.65
C ASP A 32 -1.84 -3.78 11.55
N PRO A 33 -0.92 -2.81 11.42
CA PRO A 33 -0.90 -1.65 12.31
C PRO A 33 -2.08 -0.71 12.02
N SER A 34 -2.51 0.06 13.03
CA SER A 34 -3.56 1.09 12.89
C SER A 34 -3.03 2.40 12.30
N TRP A 35 -2.43 2.31 11.12
CA TRP A 35 -2.07 3.48 10.32
C TRP A 35 -2.96 3.58 9.09
N TYR A 36 -2.87 4.74 8.44
CA TYR A 36 -3.58 5.00 7.21
C TYR A 36 -2.62 4.98 6.03
N LEU A 37 -3.16 4.58 4.88
CA LEU A 37 -2.49 4.61 3.60
C LEU A 37 -2.83 5.92 2.86
N PRO A 38 -1.93 6.91 2.84
CA PRO A 38 -2.15 8.16 2.11
C PRO A 38 -1.82 7.99 0.61
N PHE A 39 -2.78 8.32 -0.25
CA PHE A 39 -2.58 8.43 -1.69
C PHE A 39 -3.00 9.81 -2.18
N ILE A 40 -2.24 10.38 -3.12
CA ILE A 40 -2.58 11.66 -3.75
C ILE A 40 -2.40 11.52 -5.26
N TYR A 41 -3.46 11.82 -5.99
CA TYR A 41 -3.48 11.87 -7.45
C TYR A 41 -3.60 13.30 -7.93
N PHE A 42 -2.75 13.70 -8.88
CA PHE A 42 -2.81 14.99 -9.53
C PHE A 42 -3.25 14.81 -10.98
N TYR A 43 -4.28 15.56 -11.39
CA TYR A 43 -4.79 15.55 -12.76
C TYR A 43 -4.66 16.94 -13.36
N SER A 44 -4.14 17.01 -14.58
CA SER A 44 -4.18 18.24 -15.37
C SER A 44 -5.56 18.40 -15.97
N VAL A 45 -6.18 19.56 -15.76
CA VAL A 45 -7.48 19.92 -16.31
C VAL A 45 -7.40 21.38 -16.72
N ASP A 46 -7.86 21.72 -17.92
CA ASP A 46 -7.87 23.11 -18.36
C ASP A 46 -8.79 23.95 -17.46
N HIS A 47 -8.24 25.01 -16.88
CA HIS A 47 -8.98 25.96 -16.05
C HIS A 47 -10.20 26.57 -16.75
N LYS A 48 -10.20 26.65 -18.09
CA LYS A 48 -11.33 27.22 -18.86
C LYS A 48 -12.52 26.27 -18.96
N THR A 49 -12.30 24.96 -18.82
CA THR A 49 -13.32 23.93 -19.00
C THR A 49 -13.75 23.29 -17.68
N ILE A 50 -13.09 23.63 -16.57
CA ILE A 50 -13.35 22.98 -15.28
C ILE A 50 -14.67 23.43 -14.66
N ASN A 51 -15.69 22.57 -14.74
CA ASN A 51 -16.92 22.75 -13.97
C ASN A 51 -16.75 22.09 -12.57
N LYS A 52 -16.33 22.88 -11.59
CA LYS A 52 -16.05 22.40 -10.21
C LYS A 52 -17.26 21.69 -9.59
N ASN A 53 -18.46 22.23 -9.79
CA ASN A 53 -19.69 21.71 -9.22
C ASN A 53 -20.07 20.36 -9.84
N GLU A 54 -19.93 20.24 -11.17
CA GLU A 54 -20.20 19.00 -11.89
C GLU A 54 -19.19 17.90 -11.52
N ILE A 55 -17.90 18.22 -11.45
CA ILE A 55 -16.87 17.27 -11.00
C ILE A 55 -17.16 16.81 -9.57
N SER A 56 -17.45 17.76 -8.65
CA SER A 56 -17.78 17.43 -7.26
C SER A 56 -19.01 16.54 -7.19
N LYS A 57 -20.08 16.86 -7.93
CA LYS A 57 -21.31 16.07 -7.99
C LYS A 57 -21.04 14.66 -8.54
N ASN A 58 -20.28 14.55 -9.64
CA ASN A 58 -19.96 13.27 -10.25
C ASN A 58 -19.16 12.39 -9.30
N LEU A 59 -18.08 12.92 -8.70
CA LEU A 59 -17.24 12.18 -7.76
C LEU A 59 -18.00 11.73 -6.51
N LYS A 60 -18.90 12.56 -5.97
CA LYS A 60 -19.76 12.17 -4.84
C LYS A 60 -20.74 11.06 -5.22
N THR A 61 -21.37 11.19 -6.39
CA THR A 61 -22.34 10.21 -6.89
C THR A 61 -21.68 8.87 -7.15
N SER A 62 -20.55 8.87 -7.86
CA SER A 62 -19.80 7.65 -8.16
C SER A 62 -19.19 7.03 -6.91
N LEU A 63 -18.78 7.84 -5.93
CA LEU A 63 -18.31 7.33 -4.64
C LEU A 63 -19.45 6.62 -3.88
N SER A 64 -20.63 7.22 -3.82
CA SER A 64 -21.81 6.59 -3.22
C SER A 64 -22.18 5.27 -3.91
N GLN A 65 -22.08 5.21 -5.24
CA GLN A 65 -22.37 4.01 -6.03
C GLN A 65 -21.34 2.90 -5.79
N VAL A 66 -20.04 3.21 -5.87
CA VAL A 66 -18.99 2.20 -5.70
C VAL A 66 -19.00 1.66 -4.26
N LEU A 67 -19.32 2.48 -3.26
CA LEU A 67 -19.41 2.07 -1.86
C LEU A 67 -20.43 0.95 -1.60
N ASN A 68 -21.42 0.72 -2.47
CA ASN A 68 -22.31 -0.45 -2.33
C ASN A 68 -21.52 -1.78 -2.35
N ASN A 69 -20.43 -1.83 -3.11
CA ASN A 69 -19.55 -3.01 -3.23
C ASN A 69 -18.38 -2.98 -2.24
N TYR A 70 -18.21 -1.88 -1.50
CA TYR A 70 -17.15 -1.63 -0.53
C TYR A 70 -17.73 -1.04 0.75
N TYR A 71 -18.85 -1.58 1.23
CA TYR A 71 -19.62 -0.96 2.30
C TYR A 71 -18.84 -0.78 3.61
N LEU A 72 -17.83 -1.63 3.84
CA LEU A 72 -16.86 -1.53 4.93
C LEU A 72 -16.19 -0.15 4.99
N LEU A 73 -15.92 0.44 3.83
CA LEU A 73 -15.29 1.75 3.71
C LEU A 73 -16.19 2.91 4.16
N ALA A 74 -17.50 2.69 4.21
CA ALA A 74 -18.47 3.64 4.74
C ALA A 74 -18.72 3.47 6.24
N GLY A 75 -18.10 2.47 6.87
CA GLY A 75 -18.16 2.22 8.31
C GLY A 75 -17.24 3.14 9.12
N ASN A 76 -17.31 2.96 10.44
CA ASN A 76 -16.37 3.53 11.38
C ASN A 76 -15.62 2.39 12.08
N ASP A 77 -14.30 2.48 12.12
CA ASP A 77 -13.51 1.77 13.12
C ASP A 77 -13.62 2.55 14.44
N VAL A 78 -13.35 1.95 15.60
CA VAL A 78 -13.55 2.53 16.93
C VAL A 78 -13.02 3.98 17.00
N ASN A 79 -13.94 4.96 16.82
CA ASN A 79 -13.74 6.41 16.74
C ASN A 79 -13.01 6.99 15.51
N ASN A 80 -12.75 6.21 14.46
CA ASN A 80 -11.95 6.61 13.30
C ASN A 80 -12.66 6.30 11.97
N LEU A 81 -12.56 7.24 11.01
CA LEU A 81 -13.09 7.05 9.65
C LEU A 81 -12.27 5.98 8.93
N VAL A 82 -12.92 5.02 8.30
CA VAL A 82 -12.23 3.97 7.53
C VAL A 82 -11.68 4.51 6.22
N LEU A 83 -12.41 5.42 5.57
CA LEU A 83 -12.03 6.09 4.34
C LEU A 83 -12.31 7.59 4.45
N ALA A 84 -11.33 8.40 4.05
CA ALA A 84 -11.51 9.83 3.80
C ALA A 84 -10.98 10.17 2.40
N VAL A 85 -11.69 11.08 1.72
CA VAL A 85 -11.35 11.55 0.38
C VAL A 85 -11.40 13.08 0.38
N GLN A 86 -10.40 13.72 -0.23
CA GLN A 86 -10.33 15.16 -0.36
C GLN A 86 -10.11 15.55 -1.83
N LEU A 87 -11.05 16.30 -2.38
CA LEU A 87 -10.93 16.92 -3.70
C LEU A 87 -10.42 18.36 -3.56
N ASN A 88 -9.36 18.69 -4.28
CA ASN A 88 -8.75 20.02 -4.30
C ASN A 88 -8.75 20.57 -5.72
N PHE A 89 -9.08 21.85 -5.87
CA PHE A 89 -9.01 22.58 -7.13
C PHE A 89 -7.90 23.62 -7.06
N PHE A 90 -7.06 23.70 -8.08
CA PHE A 90 -6.02 24.73 -8.15
C PHE A 90 -6.46 25.92 -9.00
N ASN A 91 -5.96 27.12 -8.65
CA ASN A 91 -6.39 28.39 -9.26
C ASN A 91 -6.12 28.47 -10.78
N TYR A 92 -5.08 27.78 -11.27
CA TYR A 92 -4.67 27.79 -12.67
C TYR A 92 -5.04 26.50 -13.41
N GLY A 93 -6.01 25.75 -12.88
CA GLY A 93 -6.45 24.47 -13.44
C GLY A 93 -5.76 23.28 -12.79
N GLY A 94 -6.26 22.10 -13.13
CA GLY A 94 -5.92 20.85 -12.47
C GLY A 94 -6.62 20.63 -11.14
N ILE A 95 -6.62 19.36 -10.73
CA ILE A 95 -7.22 18.90 -9.47
C ILE A 95 -6.26 17.95 -8.76
N ALA A 96 -6.38 17.89 -7.43
CA ALA A 96 -5.76 16.83 -6.64
C ALA A 96 -6.83 16.07 -5.85
N ILE A 97 -6.78 14.75 -5.92
CA ILE A 97 -7.63 13.85 -5.14
C ILE A 97 -6.71 13.15 -4.11
N GLY A 98 -6.88 13.52 -2.85
CA GLY A 98 -6.27 12.85 -1.71
C GLY A 98 -7.19 11.75 -1.19
N ILE A 99 -6.62 10.60 -0.85
CA ILE A 99 -7.33 9.43 -0.33
C ILE A 99 -6.56 8.94 0.90
N HIS A 100 -7.30 8.60 1.94
CA HIS A 100 -6.78 8.14 3.21
C HIS A 100 -7.63 6.96 3.66
N MET A 101 -7.07 5.75 3.66
CA MET A 101 -7.78 4.51 3.99
C MET A 101 -7.08 3.80 5.14
N SER A 102 -7.84 3.29 6.11
CA SER A 102 -7.30 2.52 7.22
C SER A 102 -6.62 1.26 6.71
N HIS A 103 -5.37 1.03 7.12
CA HIS A 103 -4.65 -0.20 6.79
C HIS A 103 -5.23 -1.41 7.53
N LYS A 104 -6.06 -1.22 8.57
CA LYS A 104 -6.70 -2.31 9.32
C LYS A 104 -7.67 -3.15 8.50
N ILE A 105 -8.13 -2.66 7.36
CA ILE A 105 -9.13 -3.35 6.54
C ILE A 105 -8.73 -3.46 5.07
N ALA A 106 -7.57 -2.93 4.68
CA ALA A 106 -7.18 -2.85 3.29
C ALA A 106 -5.66 -2.79 3.12
N ASP A 107 -5.14 -3.75 2.37
CA ASP A 107 -3.76 -3.73 1.91
C ASP A 107 -3.59 -2.85 0.66
N GLY A 108 -2.33 -2.69 0.22
CA GLY A 108 -2.00 -1.91 -0.96
C GLY A 108 -2.73 -2.36 -2.24
N SER A 109 -3.05 -3.65 -2.38
CA SER A 109 -3.81 -4.15 -3.53
C SER A 109 -5.28 -3.75 -3.44
N SER A 110 -5.88 -3.85 -2.26
CA SER A 110 -7.27 -3.49 -1.99
C SER A 110 -7.57 -2.01 -2.26
N ILE A 111 -6.71 -1.09 -1.79
CA ILE A 111 -6.87 0.34 -2.08
C ILE A 111 -6.72 0.64 -3.57
N ILE A 112 -5.76 0.02 -4.28
CA ILE A 112 -5.60 0.22 -5.73
C ILE A 112 -6.82 -0.29 -6.49
N THR A 113 -7.35 -1.45 -6.13
CA THR A 113 -8.57 -1.99 -6.75
C THR A 113 -9.77 -1.09 -6.49
N PHE A 114 -9.97 -0.61 -5.25
CA PHE A 114 -11.00 0.37 -4.93
C PHE A 114 -10.90 1.63 -5.79
N MET A 115 -9.70 2.22 -5.90
CA MET A 115 -9.48 3.44 -6.67
C MET A 115 -9.75 3.25 -8.16
N LYS A 116 -9.38 2.10 -8.72
CA LYS A 116 -9.70 1.75 -10.12
C LYS A 116 -11.21 1.65 -10.33
N ASN A 117 -11.89 0.90 -9.48
CA ASN A 117 -13.34 0.71 -9.59
C ASN A 117 -14.10 2.03 -9.37
N TRP A 118 -13.64 2.88 -8.45
CA TRP A 118 -14.23 4.19 -8.25
C TRP A 118 -14.02 5.10 -9.48
N ALA A 119 -12.81 5.13 -10.05
CA ALA A 119 -12.53 5.89 -11.26
C ALA A 119 -13.36 5.42 -12.45
N GLU A 120 -13.49 4.10 -12.64
CA GLU A 120 -14.35 3.50 -13.66
C GLU A 120 -15.82 3.88 -13.47
N THR A 121 -16.34 3.81 -12.24
CA THR A 121 -17.70 4.23 -11.90
C THR A 121 -17.92 5.72 -12.20
N ALA A 122 -16.92 6.56 -11.92
CA ALA A 122 -16.97 8.00 -12.20
C ALA A 122 -16.95 8.31 -13.71
N CYS A 123 -16.35 7.44 -14.52
CA CYS A 123 -16.33 7.57 -15.98
C CYS A 123 -17.57 6.96 -16.64
N ASN A 124 -18.09 5.84 -16.10
CA ASN A 124 -19.17 5.04 -16.67
C ASN A 124 -20.19 4.68 -15.58
N SER A 125 -21.35 5.33 -15.60
CA SER A 125 -22.38 5.20 -14.54
C SER A 125 -23.12 3.86 -14.47
N ASN A 126 -22.82 2.90 -15.36
CA ASN A 126 -23.59 1.65 -15.54
C ASN A 126 -22.78 0.38 -15.20
N ILE A 127 -21.70 0.48 -14.42
CA ILE A 127 -20.90 -0.70 -14.07
C ILE A 127 -21.49 -1.37 -12.82
N ASN A 128 -22.09 -2.55 -13.02
CA ASN A 128 -22.42 -3.48 -11.95
C ASN A 128 -21.19 -4.35 -11.67
N TYR A 129 -20.41 -4.00 -10.65
CA TYR A 129 -19.41 -4.92 -10.13
C TYR A 129 -20.12 -6.13 -9.51
N ILE A 130 -19.69 -7.33 -9.87
CA ILE A 130 -20.08 -8.54 -9.13
C ILE A 130 -19.58 -8.32 -7.72
N GLY A 131 -20.48 -8.35 -6.73
CA GLY A 131 -20.19 -7.94 -5.35
C GLY A 131 -18.85 -8.49 -4.89
N GLN A 132 -17.93 -7.59 -4.51
CA GLN A 132 -16.60 -8.03 -4.12
C GLN A 132 -16.70 -8.96 -2.93
N LYS A 133 -16.03 -10.09 -3.05
CA LYS A 133 -15.91 -11.03 -1.96
C LYS A 133 -14.91 -10.47 -0.95
N ILE A 134 -15.44 -10.01 0.17
CA ILE A 134 -14.66 -9.68 1.37
C ILE A 134 -14.16 -11.00 1.95
N MET A 135 -12.87 -11.30 1.80
CA MET A 135 -12.33 -12.63 2.09
C MET A 135 -11.95 -12.85 3.57
N GLY A 136 -11.68 -11.77 4.30
CA GLY A 136 -10.95 -11.81 5.58
C GLY A 136 -11.35 -12.92 6.54
N THR A 137 -12.57 -12.87 7.08
CA THR A 137 -13.01 -13.81 8.13
C THR A 137 -13.23 -15.25 7.65
N THR A 138 -13.41 -15.45 6.34
CA THR A 138 -13.69 -16.80 5.80
C THR A 138 -12.42 -17.66 5.70
N MET A 139 -11.24 -17.04 5.68
CA MET A 139 -9.96 -17.73 5.54
C MET A 139 -9.03 -17.54 6.73
N PHE A 140 -9.08 -16.38 7.37
CA PHE A 140 -8.20 -16.03 8.47
C PHE A 140 -9.05 -15.74 9.70
N SER A 141 -9.38 -16.80 10.45
CA SER A 141 -10.18 -16.69 11.66
C SER A 141 -9.56 -15.70 12.64
N PRO A 142 -10.32 -14.74 13.19
CA PRO A 142 -9.82 -13.87 14.24
C PRO A 142 -9.34 -14.68 15.44
N ILE A 143 -8.33 -14.16 16.12
CA ILE A 143 -7.88 -14.69 17.41
C ILE A 143 -8.34 -13.71 18.50
N ASP A 144 -8.83 -14.25 19.61
CA ASP A 144 -9.16 -13.49 20.82
C ASP A 144 -7.88 -13.12 21.58
N TYR A 145 -6.98 -12.40 20.90
CA TYR A 145 -5.75 -11.87 21.47
C TYR A 145 -5.70 -10.37 21.22
N ALA A 146 -5.46 -9.60 22.28
CA ALA A 146 -5.24 -8.17 22.16
C ALA A 146 -3.84 -7.95 21.59
N PHE A 147 -3.76 -7.75 20.27
CA PHE A 147 -2.54 -7.23 19.68
C PHE A 147 -2.33 -5.82 20.21
N ASP A 148 -1.12 -5.57 20.71
CA ASP A 148 -0.73 -4.24 21.15
C ASP A 148 -0.65 -3.34 19.91
N ASP A 149 -1.62 -2.44 19.78
CA ASP A 149 -1.74 -1.47 18.70
C ASP A 149 -0.92 -0.19 18.98
N SER A 150 -0.04 -0.23 19.98
CA SER A 150 0.88 0.86 20.32
C SER A 150 2.03 1.00 19.33
N SER A 151 1.77 0.89 18.02
CA SER A 151 2.70 1.40 17.02
C SER A 151 2.73 2.93 17.13
N GLU A 152 3.44 3.44 18.14
CA GLU A 152 3.81 4.84 18.21
C GLU A 152 4.64 5.12 16.97
N TYR A 153 4.11 6.01 16.12
CA TYR A 153 4.92 6.60 15.08
C TYR A 153 6.20 7.14 15.73
N PRO A 154 7.38 6.86 15.15
CA PRO A 154 8.59 7.52 15.62
C PRO A 154 8.34 9.03 15.55
N SER A 155 8.29 9.68 16.72
CA SER A 155 8.07 11.12 16.86
C SER A 155 9.28 11.94 16.39
N GLU A 156 10.13 11.34 15.56
CA GLU A 156 11.36 11.92 15.07
C GLU A 156 11.06 13.13 14.19
N LYS A 157 11.36 14.30 14.74
CA LYS A 157 11.01 15.60 14.15
C LYS A 157 11.85 15.98 12.91
N ASN A 158 12.76 15.12 12.47
CA ASN A 158 13.77 15.41 11.44
C ASN A 158 13.78 14.42 10.26
N ILE A 159 12.68 13.70 10.01
CA ILE A 159 12.58 12.82 8.84
C ILE A 159 12.20 13.65 7.60
N ILE A 160 13.00 13.56 6.54
CA ILE A 160 12.69 14.15 5.23
C ILE A 160 12.40 13.05 4.21
N SER A 161 11.31 13.20 3.45
CA SER A 161 10.98 12.30 2.36
C SER A 161 11.50 12.85 1.03
N LYS A 162 12.27 12.05 0.29
CA LYS A 162 12.74 12.37 -1.07
C LYS A 162 12.29 11.30 -2.06
N ARG A 163 11.98 11.72 -3.29
CA ARG A 163 11.63 10.80 -4.39
C ARG A 163 12.84 10.57 -5.29
N PHE A 164 13.32 9.33 -5.32
CA PHE A 164 14.36 8.88 -6.24
C PHE A 164 13.72 8.17 -7.43
N VAL A 165 14.02 8.62 -8.65
CA VAL A 165 13.45 8.07 -9.89
C VAL A 165 14.51 7.29 -10.64
N PHE A 166 14.27 5.99 -10.84
CA PHE A 166 15.15 5.11 -11.59
C PHE A 166 14.56 4.82 -12.96
N SER A 167 15.23 5.28 -14.02
CA SER A 167 14.84 4.93 -15.39
C SER A 167 15.07 3.45 -15.68
N ASN A 168 14.41 2.92 -16.72
CA ASN A 168 14.66 1.57 -17.20
C ASN A 168 16.15 1.34 -17.52
N SER A 169 16.81 2.31 -18.15
CA SER A 169 18.25 2.23 -18.47
C SER A 169 19.13 2.15 -17.23
N ASN A 170 18.84 2.94 -16.20
CA ASN A 170 19.58 2.89 -14.93
C ASN A 170 19.44 1.51 -14.26
N ILE A 171 18.24 0.94 -14.27
CA ILE A 171 18.00 -0.39 -13.70
C ILE A 171 18.76 -1.47 -14.50
N SER A 172 18.75 -1.40 -15.83
CA SER A 172 19.51 -2.33 -16.68
C SER A 172 21.01 -2.26 -16.42
N ILE A 173 21.57 -1.07 -16.22
CA ILE A 173 22.99 -0.91 -15.85
C ILE A 173 23.27 -1.58 -14.50
N LEU A 174 22.40 -1.42 -13.51
CA LEU A 174 22.53 -2.07 -12.20
C LEU A 174 22.50 -3.60 -12.33
N GLN A 175 21.55 -4.13 -13.11
CA GLN A 175 21.43 -5.57 -13.36
C GLN A 175 22.72 -6.14 -13.98
N VAL A 176 23.28 -5.47 -14.99
CA VAL A 176 24.54 -5.90 -15.64
C VAL A 176 25.71 -5.89 -14.65
N LYS A 177 25.82 -4.84 -13.82
CA LYS A 177 26.87 -4.75 -12.80
C LYS A 177 26.78 -5.88 -11.78
N TYR A 178 25.57 -6.23 -11.34
CA TYR A 178 25.39 -7.35 -10.40
C TYR A 178 25.74 -8.69 -11.04
N ILE A 179 25.34 -8.93 -12.30
CA ILE A 179 25.69 -10.16 -13.02
C ILE A 179 27.22 -10.31 -13.16
N ALA A 180 27.92 -9.20 -13.46
CA ALA A 180 29.36 -9.20 -13.64
C ALA A 180 30.15 -9.46 -12.33
N THR A 181 29.56 -9.15 -11.17
CA THR A 181 30.21 -9.28 -9.86
C THR A 181 29.86 -10.57 -9.12
N SER A 182 28.81 -11.27 -9.54
CA SER A 182 28.38 -12.54 -8.94
C SER A 182 29.21 -13.73 -9.42
N SER A 183 29.90 -14.41 -8.51
CA SER A 183 30.76 -15.58 -8.75
C SER A 183 30.01 -16.91 -8.90
N MET A 184 28.69 -16.95 -8.68
CA MET A 184 27.88 -18.16 -8.79
C MET A 184 27.06 -18.22 -10.09
N GLU A 185 27.22 -19.27 -10.88
CA GLU A 185 26.49 -19.47 -12.14
C GLU A 185 24.96 -19.51 -11.99
N SER A 186 24.45 -19.95 -10.83
CA SER A 186 23.01 -19.99 -10.50
C SER A 186 22.38 -18.60 -10.28
N SER A 187 23.18 -17.57 -10.01
CA SER A 187 22.72 -16.19 -9.77
C SER A 187 22.54 -15.36 -11.05
N LYS A 188 23.01 -15.87 -12.20
CA LYS A 188 22.87 -15.22 -13.51
C LYS A 188 21.44 -15.19 -14.03
N ILE A 189 20.55 -16.02 -13.47
CA ILE A 189 19.36 -16.45 -14.19
C ILE A 189 18.15 -15.51 -14.06
N TYR A 190 17.90 -14.79 -12.95
CA TYR A 190 16.83 -13.76 -12.93
C TYR A 190 17.03 -12.67 -11.86
N GLN A 191 17.72 -11.58 -12.21
CA GLN A 191 17.70 -10.35 -11.41
C GLN A 191 16.47 -9.52 -11.77
N SER A 192 15.32 -9.78 -11.15
CA SER A 192 14.15 -8.94 -11.32
C SER A 192 14.43 -7.51 -10.83
N ARG A 193 13.68 -6.52 -11.34
CA ARG A 193 13.75 -5.13 -10.83
C ARG A 193 13.48 -5.07 -9.32
N PHE A 194 12.60 -5.97 -8.85
CA PHE A 194 12.23 -6.15 -7.44
C PHE A 194 13.38 -6.66 -6.56
N LYS A 195 14.39 -7.36 -7.11
CA LYS A 195 15.62 -7.71 -6.39
C LYS A 195 16.68 -6.62 -6.54
N THR A 196 16.83 -6.10 -7.75
CA THR A 196 17.91 -5.16 -8.11
C THR A 196 17.82 -3.86 -7.31
N LEU A 197 16.64 -3.24 -7.26
CA LEU A 197 16.48 -1.93 -6.65
C LEU A 197 16.63 -1.96 -5.11
N PRO A 198 15.99 -2.88 -4.36
CA PRO A 198 16.21 -2.96 -2.93
C PRO A 198 17.66 -3.27 -2.55
N SER A 199 18.35 -4.15 -3.31
CA SER A 199 19.78 -4.41 -3.10
C SER A 199 20.65 -3.17 -3.33
N PHE A 200 20.35 -2.38 -4.36
CA PHE A 200 21.05 -1.13 -4.59
C PHE A 200 20.79 -0.11 -3.48
N LEU A 201 19.53 0.10 -3.10
CA LEU A 201 19.16 1.00 -2.00
C LEU A 201 19.81 0.56 -0.68
N TRP A 202 19.87 -0.74 -0.42
CA TRP A 202 20.57 -1.30 0.72
C TRP A 202 22.06 -0.91 0.70
N SER A 203 22.74 -1.05 -0.44
CA SER A 203 24.15 -0.64 -0.56
C SER A 203 24.36 0.86 -0.32
N CYS A 204 23.43 1.72 -0.75
CA CYS A 204 23.49 3.15 -0.44
C CYS A 204 23.23 3.43 1.04
N PHE A 205 22.27 2.73 1.64
CA PHE A 205 21.97 2.84 3.06
C PHE A 205 23.18 2.44 3.92
N THR A 206 23.82 1.31 3.62
CA THR A 206 24.99 0.84 4.38
C THR A 206 26.17 1.78 4.25
N ALA A 207 26.42 2.32 3.04
CA ALA A 207 27.50 3.28 2.79
C ALA A 207 27.28 4.63 3.50
N SER A 208 26.02 5.03 3.73
CA SER A 208 25.69 6.34 4.31
C SER A 208 25.51 6.35 5.83
N THR A 209 25.29 5.19 6.46
CA THR A 209 24.92 5.11 7.88
C THR A 209 26.01 4.60 8.80
N GLU A 210 27.23 4.36 8.30
CA GLU A 210 28.36 3.81 9.07
C GLU A 210 27.93 2.66 9.99
N ILE A 211 27.18 1.70 9.43
CA ILE A 211 26.58 0.58 10.13
C ILE A 211 27.54 0.02 11.18
N LYS A 212 27.20 0.21 12.46
CA LYS A 212 27.99 -0.30 13.58
C LYS A 212 27.89 -1.82 13.55
N LYS A 213 28.97 -2.47 13.14
CA LYS A 213 29.13 -3.92 13.20
C LYS A 213 29.43 -4.30 14.65
N GLY A 214 28.52 -5.05 15.27
CA GLY A 214 28.70 -5.57 16.62
C GLY A 214 27.94 -6.88 16.78
N PRO A 215 28.35 -7.76 17.72
CA PRO A 215 27.77 -9.10 17.89
C PRO A 215 26.27 -9.10 18.28
N LYS A 216 25.67 -7.94 18.53
CA LYS A 216 24.25 -7.77 18.91
C LYS A 216 23.42 -6.99 17.88
N THR A 217 23.98 -6.64 16.71
CA THR A 217 23.27 -5.82 15.72
C THR A 217 23.10 -6.59 14.43
N SER A 218 21.85 -6.93 14.11
CA SER A 218 21.48 -7.53 12.84
C SER A 218 20.66 -6.56 12.02
N TYR A 219 20.90 -6.57 10.71
CA TYR A 219 20.19 -5.74 9.77
C TYR A 219 19.33 -6.63 8.88
N SER A 220 18.11 -6.21 8.62
CA SER A 220 17.19 -6.95 7.78
C SER A 220 16.47 -6.03 6.80
N LEU A 221 16.19 -6.59 5.63
CA LEU A 221 15.33 -5.97 4.64
C LEU A 221 13.99 -6.71 4.65
N ALA A 222 12.95 -6.03 5.11
CA ALA A 222 11.58 -6.52 5.07
C ALA A 222 10.88 -6.04 3.79
N SER A 223 10.09 -6.91 3.16
CA SER A 223 9.31 -6.58 1.97
C SER A 223 7.90 -7.18 2.09
N ALA A 224 6.89 -6.33 1.93
CA ALA A 224 5.50 -6.77 1.85
C ALA A 224 5.25 -7.52 0.54
N MET A 225 4.49 -8.60 0.62
CA MET A 225 4.19 -9.51 -0.48
C MET A 225 2.69 -9.79 -0.52
N ASN A 226 2.10 -9.69 -1.70
CA ASN A 226 0.70 -10.07 -1.92
C ASN A 226 0.58 -11.61 -1.86
N LEU A 227 -0.26 -12.11 -0.96
CA LEU A 227 -0.46 -13.55 -0.74
C LEU A 227 -1.60 -14.14 -1.57
N ARG A 228 -2.41 -13.34 -2.27
CA ARG A 228 -3.60 -13.81 -3.01
C ARG A 228 -3.31 -14.99 -3.94
N LYS A 229 -2.23 -14.90 -4.74
CA LYS A 229 -1.80 -15.97 -5.67
C LYS A 229 -0.94 -17.06 -5.04
N LYS A 230 -0.69 -16.98 -3.73
CA LYS A 230 0.19 -17.88 -2.98
C LYS A 230 -0.55 -18.78 -2.00
N ILE A 231 -1.81 -18.47 -1.72
CA ILE A 231 -2.73 -19.31 -0.96
C ILE A 231 -3.29 -20.40 -1.89
N ASP A 232 -3.60 -21.57 -1.34
CA ASP A 232 -4.28 -22.66 -2.05
C ASP A 232 -5.67 -22.90 -1.45
N PRO A 233 -6.77 -22.72 -2.21
CA PRO A 233 -6.81 -22.24 -3.59
C PRO A 233 -6.46 -20.74 -3.71
N PRO A 234 -5.94 -20.28 -4.86
CA PRO A 234 -5.60 -18.89 -5.07
C PRO A 234 -6.84 -18.00 -5.02
N LEU A 235 -6.68 -16.81 -4.45
CA LEU A 235 -7.72 -15.79 -4.39
C LEU A 235 -7.78 -14.98 -5.68
N LEU A 236 -8.96 -14.42 -5.94
CA LEU A 236 -9.14 -13.45 -7.01
C LEU A 236 -8.27 -12.21 -6.75
N ASP A 237 -7.74 -11.63 -7.81
CA ASP A 237 -6.87 -10.45 -7.73
C ASP A 237 -7.58 -9.21 -7.17
N ASP A 238 -8.91 -9.15 -7.30
CA ASP A 238 -9.79 -8.10 -6.80
C ASP A 238 -10.39 -8.40 -5.42
N SER A 239 -9.96 -9.48 -4.76
CA SER A 239 -10.39 -9.77 -3.38
C SER A 239 -9.98 -8.64 -2.43
N PHE A 240 -10.96 -8.14 -1.67
CA PHE A 240 -10.79 -7.00 -0.78
C PHE A 240 -10.42 -7.46 0.65
N GLY A 241 -9.48 -6.75 1.27
CA GLY A 241 -9.01 -7.00 2.63
C GLY A 241 -7.49 -7.14 2.71
N ASN A 242 -6.96 -7.29 3.92
CA ASN A 242 -5.55 -7.58 4.12
C ASN A 242 -5.23 -9.03 3.73
N VAL A 243 -4.48 -9.19 2.64
CA VAL A 243 -3.96 -10.49 2.17
C VAL A 243 -2.50 -10.30 1.80
N SER A 244 -1.72 -9.90 2.80
CA SER A 244 -0.30 -9.60 2.66
C SER A 244 0.53 -10.30 3.72
N GLY A 245 1.80 -10.53 3.41
CA GLY A 245 2.78 -11.07 4.35
C GLY A 245 4.12 -10.37 4.18
N ILE A 246 4.98 -10.48 5.20
CA ILE A 246 6.32 -9.89 5.19
C ILE A 246 7.35 -10.97 4.89
N VAL A 247 8.17 -10.74 3.87
CA VAL A 247 9.38 -11.53 3.61
C VAL A 247 10.58 -10.74 4.14
N THR A 248 11.33 -11.35 5.04
CA THR A 248 12.51 -10.73 5.65
C THR A 248 13.77 -11.40 5.14
N THR A 249 14.69 -10.60 4.59
CA THR A 249 16.05 -11.06 4.26
C THR A 249 17.00 -10.54 5.31
N MET A 250 17.65 -11.46 6.03
CA MET A 250 18.74 -11.12 6.95
C MET A 250 19.98 -10.79 6.13
N VAL A 251 20.58 -9.63 6.39
CA VAL A 251 21.83 -9.25 5.75
C VAL A 251 22.97 -9.54 6.72
N SER A 252 23.69 -10.63 6.46
CA SER A 252 24.89 -10.98 7.22
C SER A 252 26.06 -10.07 6.86
N SER A 253 26.94 -9.84 7.81
CA SER A 253 28.22 -9.19 7.53
C SER A 253 29.09 -10.16 6.71
N GLU A 254 29.94 -9.65 5.79
CA GLU A 254 30.80 -10.48 4.93
C GLU A 254 31.68 -11.50 5.70
N ASP A 255 31.90 -11.28 7.00
CA ASP A 255 32.66 -12.18 7.87
C ASP A 255 31.87 -13.44 8.30
N ASP A 256 30.53 -13.40 8.29
CA ASP A 256 29.67 -14.53 8.68
C ASP A 256 29.37 -15.47 7.50
N ILE A 257 29.48 -14.97 6.26
CA ILE A 257 29.27 -15.76 5.02
C ILE A 257 30.27 -16.93 4.92
N LYS A 258 31.40 -16.85 5.63
CA LYS A 258 32.42 -17.90 5.66
C LYS A 258 32.21 -18.94 6.77
N LYS A 259 31.25 -18.78 7.69
CA LYS A 259 31.19 -19.61 8.90
C LYS A 259 29.91 -20.40 9.11
N GLU A 260 28.78 -20.05 8.51
CA GLU A 260 27.54 -20.78 8.80
C GLU A 260 26.83 -21.28 7.53
N GLY A 261 26.72 -22.61 7.43
CA GLY A 261 25.87 -23.28 6.46
C GLY A 261 24.42 -22.85 6.67
N TYR A 262 23.85 -22.25 5.63
CA TYR A 262 22.51 -21.66 5.62
C TYR A 262 21.42 -22.66 6.01
N ASN A 263 20.76 -22.44 7.14
CA ASN A 263 19.44 -23.00 7.42
C ASN A 263 18.38 -22.03 6.89
N TYR A 264 17.74 -22.39 5.78
CA TYR A 264 16.49 -21.75 5.37
C TYR A 264 15.36 -22.34 6.22
N GLY A 265 14.69 -21.50 7.01
CA GLY A 265 13.40 -21.85 7.60
C GLY A 265 12.36 -21.93 6.50
N ILE A 266 12.05 -23.15 6.06
CA ILE A 266 10.80 -23.46 5.39
C ILE A 266 9.72 -23.37 6.48
N VAL A 267 8.82 -22.41 6.36
CA VAL A 267 7.55 -22.46 7.08
C VAL A 267 6.64 -23.34 6.23
N ASN A 268 6.29 -24.52 6.75
CA ASN A 268 5.32 -25.43 6.15
C ASN A 268 3.92 -24.82 6.10
#